data_AF-A0A943PVU5-F1
#
_entry.id   AF-A0A943PVU5-F1
#
_cell.length_a   1.000
_cell.length_b   1.000
_cell.length_c   1.000
_cell.angle_alpha   90.00
_cell.angle_beta   90.00
_cell.angle_gamma   90.00
#
_symmetry.space_group_name_H-M   'P 1'
#
loop_
_entity.id
_entity.type
_entity.pdbx_description
1 polymer ?
#
loop_
_entity_poly.entity_id
_entity_poly.type
_entity_poly.pdbx_seq_one_letter_code
_entity_poly.pdbx_strand_id
1 'polypeptide(L)'
;MILLEYFRRNNVCHHDKVTPEKDAAYCPDCGELIENQWYITRCSCCGVKLKAIIKNGEVVPEAHFCHNCGFRSFVVERVNKINFIDINYAVLVKAVIKPQIDDITQSWCDVKEVYNPKLIGHY
;
A
#
# COMPACT_ATOMS: atom_id res chain seq x y z
N MET A 1 28.53 11.38 14.69
CA MET A 1 27.05 11.28 14.76
C MET A 1 26.42 11.82 13.46
N ILE A 2 26.77 11.27 12.28
CA ILE A 2 26.24 11.76 10.98
C ILE A 2 25.87 10.57 10.08
N LEU A 3 26.64 9.48 10.14
CA LEU A 3 26.35 8.24 9.40
C LEU A 3 25.03 7.58 9.80
N LEU A 4 24.74 7.46 11.10
CA LEU A 4 23.49 6.83 11.59
C LEU A 4 22.23 7.60 11.17
N GLU A 5 22.28 8.94 11.11
CA GLU A 5 21.17 9.77 10.63
C GLU A 5 20.96 9.63 9.11
N TYR A 6 22.04 9.41 8.35
CA TYR A 6 21.96 9.12 6.92
C TYR A 6 21.32 7.75 6.65
N PHE A 7 21.65 6.72 7.44
CA PHE A 7 21.00 5.41 7.36
C PHE A 7 19.54 5.44 7.82
N ARG A 8 19.19 6.26 8.82
CA ARG A 8 17.81 6.44 9.27
C ARG A 8 16.90 7.05 8.19
N ARG A 9 17.45 7.86 7.28
CA ARG A 9 16.72 8.48 6.16
C ARG A 9 16.36 7.52 5.03
N ASN A 10 17.03 6.37 4.90
CA ASN A 10 16.83 5.42 3.80
C ASN A 10 15.90 4.24 4.14
N ASN A 11 15.34 4.17 5.34
CA ASN A 11 14.39 3.11 5.70
C ASN A 11 12.96 3.51 5.26
N VAL A 12 12.73 3.53 3.94
CA VAL A 12 11.36 3.59 3.42
C VAL A 12 10.70 2.25 3.76
N CYS A 13 9.63 2.28 4.54
CA CYS A 13 8.91 1.05 4.88
C CYS A 13 8.24 0.50 3.61
N HIS A 14 8.44 -0.79 3.32
CA HIS A 14 7.80 -1.46 2.19
C HIS A 14 6.41 -2.03 2.53
N HIS A 15 6.01 -1.91 3.80
CA HIS A 15 4.71 -2.37 4.32
C HIS A 15 4.42 -3.86 4.06
N ASP A 16 5.45 -4.70 3.97
CA ASP A 16 5.33 -6.13 3.60
C ASP A 16 4.38 -6.90 4.52
N LYS A 17 4.36 -6.55 5.82
CA LYS A 17 3.51 -7.18 6.84
C LYS A 17 2.02 -6.80 6.75
N VAL A 18 1.64 -5.87 5.87
CA VAL A 18 0.23 -5.56 5.58
C VAL A 18 -0.33 -6.64 4.65
N THR A 19 -1.25 -7.45 5.15
CA THR A 19 -1.89 -8.52 4.39
C THR A 19 -2.88 -7.98 3.35
N PRO A 20 -2.99 -8.60 2.16
CA PRO A 20 -3.92 -8.17 1.10
C PRO A 20 -5.41 -8.47 1.37
N GLU A 21 -5.72 -9.20 2.45
CA GLU A 21 -7.08 -9.64 2.78
C GLU A 21 -8.03 -8.51 3.19
N LYS A 22 -7.47 -7.41 3.72
CA LYS A 22 -8.21 -6.23 4.15
C LYS A 22 -7.95 -5.09 3.18
N ASP A 23 -8.97 -4.27 2.92
CA ASP A 23 -8.82 -3.11 2.02
C ASP A 23 -7.88 -2.06 2.62
N ALA A 24 -7.89 -1.87 3.95
CA ALA A 24 -6.94 -1.03 4.65
C ALA A 24 -6.52 -1.61 6.01
N ALA A 25 -5.27 -1.38 6.40
CA ALA A 25 -4.74 -1.77 7.72
C ALA A 25 -3.53 -0.92 8.11
N TYR A 26 -3.31 -0.78 9.42
CA TYR A 26 -2.10 -0.14 9.93
C TYR A 26 -0.88 -1.03 9.74
N CYS A 27 0.22 -0.45 9.25
CA CYS A 27 1.49 -1.15 9.16
C CYS A 27 2.10 -1.34 10.56
N PRO A 28 2.43 -2.57 10.98
CA PRO A 28 3.00 -2.82 12.31
C PRO A 28 4.43 -2.28 12.47
N ASP A 29 5.13 -1.99 11.38
CA ASP A 29 6.53 -1.53 11.41
C ASP A 29 6.64 0.01 11.47
N CYS A 30 5.80 0.74 10.73
CA CYS A 30 5.84 2.22 10.69
C CYS A 30 4.62 2.92 11.31
N GLY A 31 3.52 2.19 11.60
CA GLY A 31 2.29 2.76 12.16
C GLY A 31 1.41 3.52 11.18
N GLU A 32 1.80 3.64 9.90
CA GLU A 32 0.99 4.32 8.89
C GLU A 32 -0.22 3.48 8.47
N LEU A 33 -1.32 4.15 8.11
CA LEU A 33 -2.51 3.50 7.56
C LEU A 33 -2.27 3.22 6.07
N ILE A 34 -2.31 1.94 5.69
CA ILE A 34 -2.04 1.48 4.34
C ILE A 34 -3.33 0.97 3.70
N GLU A 35 -3.62 1.40 2.48
CA GLU A 35 -4.69 0.87 1.63
C GLU A 35 -4.10 -0.06 0.56
N ASN A 36 -4.68 -1.25 0.45
CA ASN A 36 -4.37 -2.23 -0.57
C ASN A 36 -5.18 -1.92 -1.84
N GLN A 37 -4.52 -1.38 -2.84
CA GLN A 37 -5.13 -1.00 -4.11
C GLN A 37 -4.75 -2.01 -5.20
N TRP A 38 -5.76 -2.56 -5.86
CA TRP A 38 -5.57 -3.50 -6.96
C TRP A 38 -5.67 -2.79 -8.31
N TYR A 39 -4.73 -3.08 -9.19
CA TYR A 39 -4.69 -2.50 -10.54
C TYR A 39 -4.57 -3.59 -11.60
N ILE A 40 -5.29 -3.44 -12.70
CA ILE A 40 -5.12 -4.25 -13.92
C ILE A 40 -4.74 -3.35 -15.07
N THR A 41 -4.13 -3.93 -16.11
CA THR A 41 -3.88 -3.24 -17.37
C THR A 41 -4.75 -3.82 -18.47
N ARG A 42 -5.24 -2.98 -19.36
CA ARG A 42 -6.03 -3.37 -20.53
C ARG A 42 -5.48 -2.77 -21.79
N CYS A 43 -5.57 -3.48 -22.91
CA CYS A 43 -5.27 -2.90 -24.21
C CYS A 43 -6.24 -1.74 -24.50
N SER A 44 -5.74 -0.58 -24.88
CA SER A 44 -6.59 0.59 -25.19
C SER A 44 -7.37 0.45 -26.51
N CYS A 45 -7.01 -0.52 -27.35
CA CYS A 45 -7.68 -0.79 -28.63
C CYS A 45 -8.81 -1.81 -28.50
N CYS A 46 -8.53 -3.00 -27.96
CA CYS A 46 -9.52 -4.10 -27.90
C CYS A 46 -10.00 -4.44 -26.49
N GLY A 47 -9.53 -3.75 -25.45
CA GLY A 47 -10.00 -3.91 -24.07
C GLY A 47 -9.59 -5.21 -23.36
N VAL A 48 -8.82 -6.09 -24.02
CA VAL A 48 -8.36 -7.35 -23.42
C VAL A 48 -7.44 -7.07 -22.24
N LYS A 49 -7.56 -7.88 -21.19
CA LYS A 49 -6.72 -7.80 -19.99
C LYS A 49 -5.30 -8.21 -20.34
N LEU A 50 -4.35 -7.42 -19.87
CA LEU A 50 -2.91 -7.67 -19.96
C LEU A 50 -2.40 -7.83 -18.53
N LYS A 51 -1.49 -8.78 -18.34
CA LYS A 51 -0.88 -9.02 -17.02
C LYS A 51 -0.06 -7.80 -16.62
N ALA A 52 -0.37 -7.22 -15.47
CA ALA A 52 0.27 -6.02 -14.94
C ALA A 52 1.50 -6.36 -14.10
N ILE A 53 2.50 -5.48 -14.11
CA ILE A 53 3.68 -5.50 -13.26
C ILE A 53 3.97 -4.09 -12.76
N ILE A 54 4.71 -3.98 -11.66
CA ILE A 54 5.28 -2.70 -11.21
C ILE A 54 6.69 -2.58 -11.77
N LYS A 55 6.95 -1.54 -12.56
CA LYS A 55 8.28 -1.21 -13.07
C LYS A 55 8.56 0.25 -12.75
N ASN A 56 9.65 0.52 -12.03
CA ASN A 56 10.04 1.87 -11.58
C ASN A 56 8.92 2.62 -10.81
N GLY A 57 8.09 1.89 -10.05
CA GLY A 57 6.97 2.47 -9.29
C GLY A 57 5.68 2.69 -10.11
N GLU A 58 5.69 2.40 -11.40
CA GLU A 58 4.52 2.53 -12.28
C GLU A 58 3.91 1.17 -12.62
N VAL A 59 2.58 1.13 -12.71
CA VAL A 59 1.84 -0.05 -13.15
C VAL A 59 1.82 -0.09 -14.67
N VAL A 60 2.46 -1.12 -15.25
CA VAL A 60 2.58 -1.31 -16.70
C VAL A 60 2.27 -2.76 -17.08
N PRO A 61 1.84 -3.06 -18.31
CA PRO A 61 1.71 -4.43 -18.76
C PRO A 61 3.09 -5.10 -18.83
N GLU A 62 3.15 -6.38 -18.47
CA GLU A 62 4.35 -7.23 -18.57
C GLU A 62 4.84 -7.31 -20.02
N ALA A 63 3.90 -7.42 -20.96
CA ALA A 63 4.19 -7.38 -22.39
C ALA A 63 4.04 -5.97 -22.94
N HIS A 64 4.97 -5.56 -23.81
CA HIS A 64 4.96 -4.24 -24.47
C HIS A 64 3.92 -4.11 -25.59
N PHE A 65 3.13 -5.15 -25.85
CA PHE A 65 2.10 -5.17 -26.88
C PHE A 65 0.96 -6.11 -26.47
N CYS A 66 -0.19 -5.91 -27.11
CA CYS A 66 -1.36 -6.76 -26.95
C CYS A 66 -1.20 -8.05 -27.77
N HIS A 67 -1.24 -9.20 -27.12
CA HIS A 67 -1.20 -10.51 -27.81
C HIS A 67 -2.40 -10.76 -28.73
N ASN A 68 -3.50 -10.03 -28.55
CA ASN A 68 -4.71 -10.18 -29.36
C ASN A 68 -4.68 -9.32 -30.64
N CYS A 69 -4.34 -8.03 -30.55
CA CYS A 69 -4.41 -7.10 -31.68
C CYS A 69 -3.06 -6.44 -32.05
N GLY A 70 -1.97 -6.74 -31.35
CA GLY A 70 -0.64 -6.16 -31.60
C GLY A 70 -0.45 -4.70 -31.16
N PHE A 71 -1.52 -4.03 -30.70
CA PHE A 71 -1.46 -2.64 -30.26
C PHE A 71 -0.60 -2.46 -29.00
N ARG A 72 0.12 -1.35 -28.89
CA ARG A 72 1.08 -1.10 -27.79
C ARG A 72 0.56 -0.25 -26.64
N SER A 73 -0.50 0.52 -26.89
CA SER A 73 -1.10 1.39 -25.89
C SER A 73 -2.02 0.60 -24.96
N PHE A 74 -2.05 1.02 -23.69
CA PHE A 74 -2.78 0.38 -22.62
C PHE A 74 -3.43 1.42 -21.70
N VAL A 75 -4.40 0.96 -20.91
CA VAL A 75 -5.06 1.72 -19.85
C VAL A 75 -4.84 0.98 -18.54
N VAL A 76 -4.55 1.73 -17.48
CA VAL A 76 -4.46 1.22 -16.11
C VAL A 76 -5.81 1.44 -15.44
N GLU A 77 -6.39 0.39 -14.88
CA GLU A 77 -7.70 0.42 -14.23
C GLU A 77 -7.56 -0.03 -12.77
N ARG A 78 -8.09 0.77 -11.84
CA ARG A 78 -8.21 0.39 -10.42
C ARG A 78 -9.42 -0.53 -10.26
N VAL A 79 -9.20 -1.67 -9.61
CA VAL A 79 -10.25 -2.65 -9.33
C VAL A 79 -10.69 -2.48 -7.88
N ASN A 80 -11.99 -2.21 -7.67
CA ASN A 80 -12.55 -2.02 -6.33
C ASN A 80 -12.47 -3.29 -5.47
N LYS A 81 -12.75 -4.44 -6.06
CA LYS A 81 -12.70 -5.74 -5.39
C LYS A 81 -12.11 -6.78 -6.32
N ILE A 82 -10.97 -7.34 -5.93
CA ILE A 82 -10.29 -8.36 -6.73
C ILE A 82 -11.07 -9.67 -6.70
N ASN A 83 -11.19 -10.33 -7.86
CA ASN A 83 -11.77 -11.67 -7.98
C ASN A 83 -10.71 -12.70 -8.43
N PHE A 84 -11.06 -13.98 -8.39
CA PHE A 84 -10.14 -15.08 -8.67
C PHE A 84 -9.60 -15.13 -10.11
N ILE A 85 -10.29 -14.48 -11.06
CA ILE A 85 -9.82 -14.40 -12.46
C ILE A 85 -8.82 -13.25 -12.57
N ASP A 86 -9.21 -12.08 -12.05
CA ASP A 86 -8.47 -10.83 -12.17
C ASP A 86 -7.17 -10.84 -11.37
N ILE A 87 -7.09 -11.61 -10.29
CA ILE A 87 -5.87 -11.74 -9.50
C ILE A 87 -4.66 -12.22 -10.33
N ASN A 88 -4.89 -12.97 -11.41
CA ASN A 88 -3.82 -13.44 -12.29
C ASN A 88 -3.27 -12.34 -13.21
N TYR A 89 -4.02 -11.25 -13.38
CA TYR A 89 -3.66 -10.10 -14.21
C TYR A 89 -3.29 -8.87 -13.38
N ALA A 90 -3.73 -8.82 -12.13
CA ALA A 90 -3.64 -7.65 -11.30
C ALA A 90 -2.29 -7.54 -10.58
N VAL A 91 -1.97 -6.32 -10.19
CA VAL A 91 -0.88 -6.03 -9.26
C VAL A 91 -1.43 -5.30 -8.04
N LEU A 92 -0.85 -5.62 -6.88
CA LEU A 92 -1.16 -4.98 -5.61
C LEU A 92 -0.22 -3.79 -5.39
N VAL A 93 -0.80 -2.62 -5.16
CA VAL A 93 -0.10 -1.40 -4.75
C VAL A 93 -0.54 -1.05 -3.34
N LYS A 94 0.42 -0.87 -2.44
CA LYS A 94 0.18 -0.46 -1.06
C LYS A 94 0.36 1.06 -0.97
N ALA A 95 -0.73 1.78 -0.75
CA ALA A 95 -0.73 3.24 -0.70
C ALA A 95 -0.88 3.72 0.75
N VAL A 96 -0.05 4.67 1.18
CA VAL A 96 -0.20 5.33 2.48
C VAL A 96 -1.37 6.32 2.41
N ILE A 97 -2.38 6.13 3.26
CA ILE A 97 -3.49 7.07 3.42
C ILE A 97 -3.25 7.92 4.66
N LYS A 98 -3.42 9.24 4.51
CA LYS A 98 -3.53 10.15 5.65
C LYS A 98 -5.01 10.35 5.98
N PRO A 99 -5.52 9.81 7.10
CA PRO A 99 -6.90 10.04 7.48
C PRO A 99 -7.12 11.54 7.71
N GLN A 100 -8.19 12.10 7.17
CA GLN A 100 -8.67 13.42 7.57
C GLN A 100 -9.27 13.28 8.96
N ILE A 101 -8.63 13.89 9.95
CA ILE A 101 -9.12 13.94 11.32
C ILE A 101 -9.98 15.19 11.41
N ASP A 102 -11.26 15.06 11.05
CA ASP A 102 -12.19 16.19 11.09
C ASP A 102 -12.70 16.45 12.53
N ASP A 103 -12.76 15.40 13.36
CA ASP A 103 -13.23 15.47 14.74
C ASP A 103 -12.15 14.99 15.73
N ILE A 104 -11.63 15.92 16.53
CA ILE A 104 -10.74 15.60 17.65
C ILE A 104 -11.60 15.03 18.77
N THR A 105 -11.51 13.71 19.00
CA THR A 105 -12.13 13.09 20.17
C THR A 105 -11.27 13.41 21.40
N GLN A 106 -11.74 14.32 22.26
CA GLN A 106 -11.10 14.56 23.56
C GLN A 106 -11.54 13.49 24.54
N SER A 107 -10.60 12.66 25.00
CA SER A 107 -10.82 11.71 26.09
C SER A 107 -10.35 12.34 27.39
N TRP A 108 -11.27 12.58 28.32
CA TRP A 108 -10.91 12.93 29.70
C TRP A 108 -10.51 11.64 30.41
N CYS A 109 -9.21 11.44 30.64
CA CYS A 109 -8.77 10.42 31.55
C CYS A 109 -9.00 10.93 32.98
N ASP A 110 -9.91 10.31 33.72
CA ASP A 110 -9.98 10.52 35.16
C ASP A 110 -8.59 10.24 35.74
N VAL A 111 -8.03 11.21 36.46
CA VAL A 111 -6.76 11.04 37.20
C VAL A 111 -7.04 10.11 38.37
N LYS A 112 -7.14 8.80 38.10
CA LYS A 112 -7.13 7.78 39.14
C LYS A 112 -5.68 7.54 39.51
N GLU A 113 -5.23 8.39 40.43
CA GLU A 113 -3.94 8.38 41.10
C GLU A 113 -2.74 8.62 40.18
N VAL A 114 -1.69 9.21 40.74
CA VAL A 114 -0.41 9.44 40.07
C VAL A 114 0.25 8.06 39.85
N TYR A 115 -0.21 7.33 38.83
CA TYR A 115 0.48 6.15 38.37
C TYR A 115 1.77 6.63 37.71
N ASN A 116 2.88 6.52 38.44
CA ASN A 116 4.23 6.65 37.90
C ASN A 116 4.56 5.31 37.24
N PRO A 117 4.40 5.13 35.91
CA PRO A 117 4.77 3.88 35.28
C PRO A 117 6.27 3.68 35.49
N LYS A 118 6.64 2.75 36.39
CA LYS A 118 8.01 2.28 36.47
C LYS A 118 8.31 1.63 35.14
N LEU A 119 9.23 2.23 34.38
CA LEU A 119 9.84 1.59 33.23
C LEU A 119 10.32 0.21 33.68
N ILE A 120 9.90 -0.84 32.98
CA ILE A 120 10.36 -2.20 33.27
C ILE A 120 11.88 -2.16 33.11
N GLY A 121 12.56 -2.33 34.24
CA GLY A 121 13.98 -2.04 34.39
C GLY A 121 14.84 -2.88 33.46
N HIS A 122 15.87 -2.22 32.95
CA HIS A 122 17.12 -2.85 32.58
C HIS A 122 17.65 -3.64 33.79
N TYR A 123 17.87 -4.93 33.60
CA TYR A 123 18.80 -5.74 34.38
C TYR A 123 20.09 -5.89 33.56
#